data_AF-A0A318J428-F1
#
_entry.id   AF-A0A318J428-F1
#
_cell.length_a   1.000
_cell.length_b   1.000
_cell.length_c   1.000
_cell.angle_alpha   90.00
_cell.angle_beta   90.00
_cell.angle_gamma   90.00
#
_symmetry.space_group_name_H-M   'P 1'
#
loop_
_entity.id
_entity.type
_entity.pdbx_description
1 polymer ?
#
loop_
_entity_poly.entity_id
_entity_poly.type
_entity_poly.pdbx_seq_one_letter_code
_entity_poly.pdbx_strand_id
1 'polypeptide(L)'
;MTNTTTLSGKDIHDLALIEQAVMDCETLEGDDLMARLDVIGGLLQDNVVRLQLDEEINHLFTFARCIGCEALSMAIREKYYSPDCWGAAPRRRYQPNFLLKINGSNRTSSIVYPLKKQKDGMAMIMLEHMKWDPRYTIGAKKLLHYIDENKLWTMADGEHLFA
;
A
#
# COMPACT_ATOMS: atom_id res chain seq x y z
N MET A 1 -23.30 4.66 -13.39
CA MET A 1 -21.99 5.19 -13.84
C MET A 1 -20.98 4.97 -12.72
N THR A 2 -19.78 4.49 -13.03
CA THR A 2 -18.74 4.21 -12.03
C THR A 2 -17.82 5.43 -11.94
N ASN A 3 -17.94 6.24 -10.89
CA ASN A 3 -16.99 7.32 -10.62
C ASN A 3 -15.62 6.72 -10.29
N THR A 4 -14.64 7.02 -11.14
CA THR A 4 -13.26 6.56 -11.03
C THR A 4 -12.33 7.73 -11.26
N THR A 5 -11.14 7.68 -10.68
CA THR A 5 -10.06 8.64 -10.95
C THR A 5 -8.78 7.89 -11.28
N THR A 6 -7.98 8.47 -12.18
CA THR A 6 -6.61 8.03 -12.45
C THR A 6 -5.68 8.83 -11.55
N LEU A 7 -4.91 8.15 -10.71
CA LEU A 7 -3.89 8.78 -9.87
C LEU A 7 -2.49 8.57 -10.45
N SER A 8 -1.57 9.43 -10.00
CA SER A 8 -0.15 9.38 -10.27
C SER A 8 0.67 9.53 -8.99
N GLY A 9 1.98 9.32 -9.07
CA GLY A 9 2.89 9.51 -7.94
C GLY A 9 2.83 10.91 -7.30
N LYS A 10 2.48 11.94 -8.07
CA LYS A 10 2.33 13.32 -7.58
C LYS A 10 1.13 13.51 -6.66
N ASP A 11 0.15 12.61 -6.76
CA ASP A 11 -1.05 12.66 -5.94
C ASP A 11 -0.83 12.01 -4.58
N ILE A 12 0.33 11.38 -4.29
CA ILE A 12 0.63 10.80 -2.99
C ILE A 12 1.19 11.87 -2.06
N HIS A 13 0.46 12.17 -0.99
CA HIS A 13 0.97 13.04 0.08
C HIS A 13 1.86 12.24 1.03
N ASP A 14 2.85 12.93 1.58
CA ASP A 14 3.73 12.42 2.64
C ASP A 14 4.54 11.17 2.26
N LEU A 15 4.78 10.96 0.96
CA LEU A 15 5.62 9.86 0.46
C LEU A 15 7.01 9.85 1.13
N ALA A 16 7.64 11.02 1.24
CA ALA A 16 8.93 11.16 1.92
C ALA A 16 8.88 10.77 3.42
N LEU A 17 7.76 11.03 4.11
CA LEU A 17 7.58 10.60 5.51
C LEU A 17 7.38 9.10 5.62
N ILE A 18 6.66 8.49 4.68
CA ILE A 18 6.52 7.03 4.58
C ILE A 18 7.90 6.39 4.35
N GLU A 19 8.68 6.90 3.40
CA GLU A 19 10.03 6.42 3.12
C GLU A 19 10.93 6.51 4.36
N GLN A 20 10.94 7.67 5.04
CA GLN A 20 11.72 7.86 6.26
C GLN A 20 11.26 6.90 7.36
N ALA A 21 9.95 6.70 7.51
CA ALA A 21 9.40 5.78 8.50
C ALA A 21 9.86 4.33 8.27
N VAL A 22 9.98 3.90 7.03
CA VAL A 22 10.52 2.57 6.70
C VAL A 22 12.02 2.51 6.98
N MET A 23 12.80 3.53 6.64
CA MET A 23 14.25 3.56 6.90
C MET A 23 14.56 3.51 8.41
N ASP A 24 13.82 4.27 9.23
CA ASP A 24 14.02 4.31 10.68
C ASP A 24 13.87 2.94 11.35
N CYS A 25 13.10 2.02 10.76
CA CYS A 25 12.83 0.70 11.31
C CYS A 25 14.07 -0.19 11.48
N GLU A 26 15.17 0.10 10.77
CA GLU A 26 16.41 -0.67 10.87
C GLU A 26 16.86 -0.88 12.33
N THR A 27 16.68 0.15 13.16
CA THR A 27 17.12 0.17 14.56
C THR A 27 16.04 -0.14 15.60
N LEU A 28 14.78 -0.31 15.19
CA LEU A 28 13.63 -0.46 16.10
C LEU A 28 13.31 -1.93 16.38
N GLU A 29 12.74 -2.25 17.54
CA GLU A 29 12.33 -3.61 17.91
C GLU A 29 10.97 -3.61 18.62
N GLY A 30 10.28 -4.76 18.66
CA GLY A 30 9.09 -4.97 19.48
C GLY A 30 8.00 -3.90 19.30
N ASP A 31 7.57 -3.27 20.40
CA ASP A 31 6.50 -2.27 20.41
C ASP A 31 6.84 -1.01 19.58
N ASP A 32 8.13 -0.70 19.39
CA ASP A 32 8.54 0.43 18.55
C ASP A 32 8.29 0.14 17.06
N LEU A 33 8.42 -1.13 16.64
CA LEU A 33 8.03 -1.55 15.29
C LEU A 33 6.51 -1.48 15.11
N MET A 34 5.74 -1.82 16.14
CA MET A 34 4.28 -1.66 16.13
C MET A 34 3.88 -0.20 15.95
N ALA A 35 4.46 0.69 16.76
CA ALA A 35 4.21 2.13 16.69
C ALA A 35 4.56 2.68 15.31
N ARG A 36 5.68 2.22 14.72
CA ARG A 36 6.10 2.66 13.39
C ARG A 36 5.18 2.13 12.29
N LEU A 37 4.70 0.89 12.41
CA LEU A 37 3.71 0.33 11.50
C LEU A 37 2.39 1.12 11.55
N ASP A 38 1.95 1.52 12.75
CA ASP A 38 0.76 2.36 12.94
C ASP A 38 0.90 3.74 12.28
N VAL A 39 2.09 4.34 12.35
CA VAL A 39 2.39 5.60 11.65
C VAL A 39 2.29 5.41 10.14
N ILE A 40 2.93 4.38 9.58
CA ILE A 40 2.89 4.09 8.14
C ILE A 40 1.45 3.84 7.68
N GLY A 41 0.72 2.96 8.37
CA GLY A 41 -0.68 2.68 8.07
C GLY A 41 -1.59 3.91 8.21
N GLY A 42 -1.30 4.80 9.15
CA GLY A 42 -1.95 6.11 9.30
C GLY A 42 -1.77 6.99 8.07
N LEU A 43 -0.53 7.20 7.62
CA LEU A 43 -0.21 8.01 6.44
C LEU A 43 -0.87 7.47 5.16
N LEU A 44 -0.92 6.14 5.01
CA LEU A 44 -1.62 5.50 3.89
C LEU A 44 -3.12 5.77 3.96
N GLN A 45 -3.73 5.64 5.14
CA GLN A 45 -5.16 5.90 5.33
C GLN A 45 -5.53 7.38 5.11
N ASP A 46 -4.67 8.31 5.52
CA ASP A 46 -4.92 9.75 5.33
C ASP A 46 -5.00 10.08 3.83
N ASN A 47 -4.19 9.42 3.01
CA ASN A 47 -4.30 9.53 1.56
C ASN A 47 -5.62 8.92 1.02
N VAL A 48 -6.05 7.75 1.51
CA VAL A 48 -7.34 7.13 1.16
C VAL A 48 -8.51 8.09 1.43
N VAL A 49 -8.51 8.73 2.59
CA VAL A 49 -9.53 9.72 3.00
C VAL A 49 -9.46 10.97 2.13
N ARG A 50 -8.26 11.55 1.95
CA ARG A 50 -8.07 12.78 1.16
C ARG A 50 -8.49 12.61 -0.29
N LEU A 51 -8.16 11.46 -0.88
CA LEU A 51 -8.47 11.13 -2.27
C LEU A 51 -9.90 10.60 -2.45
N GLN A 52 -10.67 10.47 -1.36
CA GLN A 52 -12.04 9.95 -1.35
C GLN A 52 -12.15 8.56 -2.00
N LEU A 53 -11.16 7.70 -1.76
CA LEU A 53 -11.15 6.35 -2.30
C LEU A 53 -12.18 5.50 -1.57
N ASP A 54 -12.84 4.62 -2.32
CA ASP A 54 -13.64 3.53 -1.79
C ASP A 54 -12.72 2.56 -1.02
N GLU A 55 -13.16 2.13 0.16
CA GLU A 55 -12.36 1.30 1.07
C GLU A 55 -12.48 -0.21 0.76
N GLU A 56 -12.94 -0.57 -0.43
CA GLU A 56 -12.84 -1.92 -0.96
C GLU A 56 -11.37 -2.36 -1.00
N ILE A 57 -11.09 -3.53 -0.40
CA ILE A 57 -9.73 -3.91 -0.04
C ILE A 57 -8.78 -4.06 -1.24
N ASN A 58 -9.29 -4.50 -2.41
CA ASN A 58 -8.46 -4.66 -3.60
C ASN A 58 -8.02 -3.29 -4.15
N HIS A 59 -8.88 -2.27 -4.05
CA HIS A 59 -8.51 -0.89 -4.36
C HIS A 59 -7.45 -0.35 -3.40
N LEU A 60 -7.59 -0.61 -2.10
CA LEU A 60 -6.60 -0.20 -1.10
C LEU A 60 -5.22 -0.84 -1.34
N PHE A 61 -5.17 -2.12 -1.74
CA PHE A 61 -3.90 -2.78 -2.04
C PHE A 61 -3.30 -2.37 -3.37
N THR A 62 -4.13 -2.12 -4.38
CA THR A 62 -3.66 -1.51 -5.63
C THR A 62 -3.03 -0.15 -5.33
N PHE A 63 -3.65 0.64 -4.44
CA PHE A 63 -3.15 1.94 -4.02
C PHE A 63 -1.81 1.82 -3.30
N ALA A 64 -1.72 0.94 -2.30
CA ALA A 64 -0.50 0.69 -1.54
C ALA A 64 0.67 0.18 -2.42
N ARG A 65 0.38 -0.69 -3.40
CA ARG A 65 1.37 -1.13 -4.39
C ARG A 65 1.91 0.05 -5.21
N CYS A 66 1.04 0.93 -5.67
CA CYS A 66 1.45 2.10 -6.45
C CYS A 66 2.34 3.03 -5.62
N ILE A 67 2.03 3.25 -4.34
CA ILE A 67 2.92 3.95 -3.40
C ILE A 67 4.28 3.25 -3.29
N GLY A 68 4.26 1.92 -3.07
CA GLY A 68 5.47 1.12 -2.93
C GLY A 68 6.36 1.20 -4.16
N CYS A 69 5.79 1.19 -5.38
CA CYS A 69 6.57 1.43 -6.60
C CYS A 69 7.09 2.88 -6.69
N GLU A 70 6.28 3.88 -6.32
CA GLU A 70 6.70 5.27 -6.44
C GLU A 70 7.94 5.59 -5.59
N ALA A 71 8.09 4.92 -4.44
CA ALA A 71 9.29 5.04 -3.60
C ALA A 71 10.55 4.43 -4.24
N LEU A 72 10.43 3.47 -5.17
CA LEU A 72 11.58 2.77 -5.73
C LEU A 72 12.42 3.66 -6.63
N SER A 73 13.73 3.44 -6.58
CA SER A 73 14.67 4.03 -7.53
C SER A 73 14.35 3.55 -8.94
N MET A 74 14.64 4.39 -9.94
CA MET A 74 14.33 4.10 -11.33
C MET A 74 14.88 2.75 -11.80
N ALA A 75 16.11 2.39 -11.41
CA ALA A 75 16.72 1.11 -11.77
C ALA A 75 15.98 -0.11 -11.19
N ILE A 76 15.50 -0.02 -9.95
CA ILE A 76 14.71 -1.10 -9.33
C ILE A 76 13.31 -1.14 -9.94
N ARG A 77 12.71 0.04 -10.19
CA ARG A 77 11.42 0.18 -10.86
C ARG A 77 11.45 -0.53 -12.22
N GLU A 78 12.41 -0.22 -13.09
CA GLU A 78 12.57 -0.83 -14.42
C GLU A 78 12.86 -2.33 -14.36
N LYS A 79 13.53 -2.81 -13.30
CA LYS A 79 13.87 -4.22 -13.14
C LYS A 79 12.68 -5.08 -12.73
N TYR A 80 11.82 -4.57 -11.85
CA TYR A 80 10.74 -5.36 -11.23
C TYR A 80 9.34 -4.98 -11.70
N TYR A 81 9.18 -3.82 -12.34
CA TYR A 81 7.90 -3.30 -12.83
C TYR A 81 8.03 -2.88 -14.28
N SER A 82 6.92 -3.02 -15.02
CA SER A 82 6.77 -2.38 -16.32
C SER A 82 6.90 -0.84 -16.16
N PRO A 83 7.32 -0.09 -17.21
CA PRO A 83 7.39 1.38 -17.20
C PRO A 83 6.17 2.07 -16.57
N ASP A 84 5.01 1.43 -16.63
CA ASP A 84 3.79 1.88 -16.01
C ASP A 84 3.51 1.14 -14.68
N CYS A 85 4.21 1.48 -13.60
CA CYS A 85 3.78 1.08 -12.24
C CYS A 85 2.35 1.51 -11.90
N TRP A 86 1.90 2.55 -12.58
CA TRP A 86 0.57 3.12 -12.57
C TRP A 86 -0.26 2.72 -13.79
N GLY A 87 0.20 1.78 -14.63
CA GLY A 87 -0.48 1.41 -15.86
C GLY A 87 -0.41 -0.07 -16.21
N ALA A 88 -1.02 -0.35 -17.36
CA ALA A 88 -1.72 -1.60 -17.60
C ALA A 88 -0.90 -2.58 -18.45
N ALA A 89 -0.22 -3.55 -17.84
CA ALA A 89 0.19 -4.79 -18.52
C ALA A 89 0.54 -5.92 -17.54
N PRO A 90 0.31 -7.21 -17.84
CA PRO A 90 -0.59 -7.81 -18.83
C PRO A 90 -1.39 -9.00 -18.24
N ARG A 91 -1.86 -8.92 -16.98
CA ARG A 91 -2.81 -9.94 -16.45
C ARG A 91 -4.26 -9.51 -16.29
N ARG A 92 -4.64 -8.24 -16.46
CA ARG A 92 -6.03 -7.76 -16.77
C ARG A 92 -6.09 -6.23 -16.81
N ARG A 93 -7.12 -5.71 -17.49
CA ARG A 93 -7.45 -4.30 -17.77
C ARG A 93 -7.61 -3.44 -16.51
N TYR A 94 -6.51 -3.00 -15.91
CA TYR A 94 -6.54 -2.01 -14.84
C TYR A 94 -5.44 -0.97 -15.08
N GLN A 95 -5.80 0.15 -15.72
CA GLN A 95 -5.36 1.42 -15.12
C GLN A 95 -5.89 1.39 -13.68
N PRO A 96 -5.13 1.85 -12.67
CA PRO A 96 -5.66 1.95 -11.33
C PRO A 96 -6.72 3.06 -11.32
N ASN A 97 -7.89 2.73 -11.84
CA ASN A 97 -9.13 3.45 -11.70
C ASN A 97 -9.62 3.09 -10.31
N PHE A 98 -9.19 3.90 -9.35
CA PHE A 98 -9.66 3.75 -7.99
C PHE A 98 -11.13 4.14 -7.96
N LEU A 99 -11.96 3.28 -7.36
CA LEU A 99 -13.34 3.63 -7.10
C LEU A 99 -13.34 4.80 -6.11
N LEU A 100 -14.11 5.83 -6.42
CA LEU A 100 -14.39 6.90 -5.47
C LEU A 100 -15.62 6.55 -4.64
N LYS A 101 -15.64 7.06 -3.40
CA LYS A 101 -16.84 7.06 -2.55
C LYS A 101 -18.01 7.73 -3.26
N ILE A 102 -19.21 7.23 -3.04
CA ILE A 102 -20.46 7.80 -3.54
C ILE A 102 -21.15 8.50 -2.37
N ASN A 103 -21.32 9.83 -2.45
CA ASN A 103 -21.93 10.63 -1.39
C ASN A 103 -21.26 10.40 -0.02
N GLY A 104 -19.92 10.32 0.02
CA GLY A 104 -19.14 10.09 1.23
C GLY A 104 -19.17 8.66 1.77
N SER A 105 -19.87 7.73 1.10
CA SER A 105 -19.98 6.32 1.51
C SER A 105 -19.31 5.37 0.52
N ASN A 106 -18.84 4.23 1.01
CA ASN A 106 -18.40 3.13 0.16
C ASN A 106 -19.58 2.58 -0.65
N ARG A 107 -19.30 1.93 -1.77
CA ARG A 107 -20.33 1.24 -2.55
C ARG A 107 -20.90 0.07 -1.74
N THR A 108 -22.17 -0.24 -1.98
CA THR A 108 -22.86 -1.36 -1.30
C THR A 108 -22.23 -2.73 -1.58
N SER A 109 -21.52 -2.88 -2.69
CA SER A 109 -20.80 -4.10 -3.04
C SER A 109 -19.37 -4.18 -2.48
N SER A 110 -18.89 -3.12 -1.82
CA SER A 110 -17.52 -3.06 -1.33
C SER A 110 -17.33 -3.97 -0.13
N ILE A 111 -16.29 -4.80 -0.19
CA ILE A 111 -15.83 -5.60 0.96
C ILE A 111 -14.90 -4.71 1.77
N VAL A 112 -15.40 -4.23 2.90
CA VAL A 112 -14.69 -3.28 3.77
C VAL A 112 -14.27 -4.00 5.06
N TYR A 113 -12.98 -4.16 5.24
CA TYR A 113 -12.39 -4.75 6.46
C TYR A 113 -12.37 -3.73 7.61
N PRO A 114 -12.17 -4.16 8.88
CA PRO A 114 -11.91 -3.23 9.97
C PRO A 114 -10.71 -2.31 9.68
N LEU A 115 -10.78 -1.05 10.12
CA LEU A 115 -9.77 -0.03 9.79
C LEU A 115 -8.32 -0.47 10.09
N LYS A 116 -8.08 -1.10 11.23
CA LYS A 116 -6.74 -1.61 11.60
C LYS A 116 -6.23 -2.63 10.58
N LYS A 117 -7.08 -3.59 10.17
CA LYS A 117 -6.77 -4.56 9.11
C LYS A 117 -6.47 -3.87 7.77
N GLN A 118 -7.26 -2.86 7.37
CA GLN A 118 -6.99 -2.11 6.15
C GLN A 118 -5.59 -1.46 6.18
N LYS A 119 -5.24 -0.81 7.29
CA LYS A 119 -3.92 -0.19 7.51
C LYS A 119 -2.79 -1.19 7.44
N ASP A 120 -2.91 -2.31 8.15
CA ASP A 120 -1.89 -3.35 8.21
C ASP A 120 -1.69 -4.02 6.85
N GLY A 121 -2.77 -4.32 6.13
CA GLY A 121 -2.72 -4.89 4.79
C GLY A 121 -2.11 -3.93 3.75
N MET A 122 -2.48 -2.65 3.77
CA MET A 122 -1.87 -1.65 2.90
C MET A 122 -0.36 -1.53 3.17
N ALA A 123 0.04 -1.45 4.45
CA ALA A 123 1.44 -1.39 4.82
C ALA A 123 2.19 -2.64 4.33
N MET A 124 1.66 -3.84 4.55
CA MET A 124 2.26 -5.10 4.08
C MET A 124 2.50 -5.09 2.57
N ILE A 125 1.49 -4.75 1.77
CA ILE A 125 1.61 -4.70 0.30
C ILE A 125 2.67 -3.68 -0.12
N MET A 126 2.66 -2.48 0.44
CA MET A 126 3.65 -1.46 0.14
C MET A 126 5.08 -1.95 0.47
N LEU A 127 5.29 -2.54 1.65
CA LEU A 127 6.59 -3.02 2.12
C LEU A 127 7.11 -4.19 1.27
N GLU A 128 6.24 -5.09 0.82
CA GLU A 128 6.56 -6.19 -0.11
C GLU A 128 7.19 -5.68 -1.42
N HIS A 129 6.84 -4.45 -1.83
CA HIS A 129 7.41 -3.79 -2.99
C HIS A 129 8.68 -2.98 -2.63
N MET A 130 8.68 -2.25 -1.51
CA MET A 130 9.84 -1.46 -1.07
C MET A 130 11.07 -2.30 -0.74
N LYS A 131 10.90 -3.57 -0.31
CA LYS A 131 12.02 -4.43 0.09
C LYS A 131 13.06 -4.70 -1.00
N TRP A 132 12.72 -4.46 -2.27
CA TRP A 132 13.62 -4.65 -3.41
C TRP A 132 14.65 -3.53 -3.57
N ASP A 133 14.41 -2.34 -3.00
CA ASP A 133 15.34 -1.21 -3.06
C ASP A 133 16.29 -1.21 -1.84
N PRO A 134 17.62 -1.20 -2.04
CA PRO A 134 18.59 -1.25 -0.95
C PRO A 134 18.40 -0.20 0.13
N ARG A 135 17.83 0.97 -0.20
CA ARG A 135 17.55 2.05 0.76
C ARG A 135 16.55 1.63 1.84
N TYR A 136 15.61 0.75 1.50
CA TYR A 136 14.50 0.37 2.37
C TYR A 136 14.56 -1.10 2.79
N THR A 137 15.37 -1.93 2.14
CA THR A 137 15.36 -3.39 2.30
C THR A 137 15.40 -3.85 3.75
N ILE A 138 16.26 -3.26 4.59
CA ILE A 138 16.43 -3.69 5.98
C ILE A 138 15.16 -3.40 6.78
N GLY A 139 14.74 -2.13 6.84
CA GLY A 139 13.53 -1.74 7.56
C GLY A 139 12.25 -2.40 7.03
N ALA A 140 12.11 -2.53 5.71
CA ALA A 140 10.95 -3.17 5.09
C ALA A 140 10.86 -4.65 5.45
N LYS A 141 11.96 -5.40 5.38
CA LYS A 141 11.97 -6.82 5.78
C LYS A 141 11.68 -7.01 7.26
N LYS A 142 12.17 -6.10 8.11
CA LYS A 142 11.94 -6.16 9.55
C LYS A 142 10.46 -5.96 9.89
N LEU A 143 9.81 -4.97 9.28
CA LEU A 143 8.37 -4.77 9.43
C LEU A 143 7.55 -5.94 8.87
N LEU A 144 7.92 -6.47 7.70
CA LEU A 144 7.24 -7.64 7.12
C LEU A 144 7.33 -8.86 8.03
N HIS A 145 8.50 -9.11 8.61
CA HIS A 145 8.70 -10.18 9.57
C HIS A 145 7.84 -9.95 10.82
N TYR A 146 7.82 -8.73 11.36
CA TYR A 146 6.97 -8.39 12.50
C TYR A 146 5.48 -8.62 12.22
N ILE A 147 4.99 -8.25 11.04
CA ILE A 147 3.60 -8.49 10.60
C ILE A 147 3.28 -9.99 10.61
N ASP A 148 4.19 -10.83 10.09
CA ASP A 148 4.03 -12.28 10.01
C ASP A 148 4.05 -12.94 11.40
N GLU A 149 5.04 -12.62 12.23
CA GLU A 149 5.18 -13.16 13.59
C GLU A 149 3.97 -12.86 14.47
N ASN A 150 3.40 -11.66 14.32
CA ASN A 150 2.25 -11.20 15.09
C ASN A 150 0.90 -11.49 14.39
N LYS A 151 0.91 -12.14 13.22
CA LYS A 151 -0.29 -12.53 12.45
C LYS A 151 -1.23 -11.34 12.19
N LEU A 152 -0.67 -10.16 11.94
CA LEU A 152 -1.45 -8.94 11.71
C LEU A 152 -2.17 -8.99 10.35
N TRP A 153 -1.59 -9.71 9.39
CA TRP A 153 -2.15 -9.95 8.07
C TRP A 153 -1.77 -11.35 7.56
N THR A 154 -2.66 -12.00 6.81
CA THR A 154 -2.43 -13.34 6.28
C THR A 154 -2.82 -13.44 4.80
N MET A 155 -2.31 -14.46 4.10
CA MET A 155 -2.73 -14.77 2.72
C MET A 155 -4.23 -15.05 2.60
N ALA A 156 -4.84 -15.63 3.64
CA ALA A 156 -6.29 -15.87 3.70
C ALA A 156 -7.09 -14.55 3.67
N ASP A 157 -6.51 -13.45 4.14
CA ASP A 157 -7.12 -12.13 4.08
C ASP A 157 -7.06 -11.51 2.66
N GLY A 158 -6.25 -12.08 1.75
CA GLY A 158 -5.96 -11.55 0.42
C GLY A 158 -6.00 -12.58 -0.70
N GLU A 159 -6.73 -13.69 -0.53
CA GLU A 159 -6.73 -14.92 -1.35
C GLU A 159 -6.93 -14.73 -2.87
N HIS A 160 -7.26 -13.53 -3.34
CA HIS A 160 -7.54 -13.22 -4.74
C HIS A 160 -6.45 -12.42 -5.48
N LEU A 161 -5.32 -12.11 -4.84
CA LEU A 161 -4.35 -11.13 -5.39
C LEU A 161 -3.03 -11.72 -5.87
N PHE A 162 -2.71 -12.95 -5.45
CA PHE A 162 -1.48 -13.64 -5.82
C PHE A 162 -1.71 -14.87 -6.74
N ALA A 163 -2.94 -15.10 -7.20
CA ALA A 163 -3.31 -16.16 -8.15
C ALA A 163 -3.27 -15.68 -9.62
#